data_AF-A0A415K8V2-F1
#
_entry.id   AF-A0A415K8V2-F1
#
_cell.length_a   1.000
_cell.length_b   1.000
_cell.length_c   1.000
_cell.angle_alpha   90.00
_cell.angle_beta   90.00
_cell.angle_gamma   90.00
#
_symmetry.space_group_name_H-M   'P 1'
#
loop_
_entity.id
_entity.type
_entity.pdbx_description
1 polymer ?
#
loop_
_entity_poly.entity_id
_entity_poly.type
_entity_poly.pdbx_seq_one_letter_code
_entity_poly.pdbx_strand_id
1 'polypeptide(L)'
;MSIYTFIPVIFIVLYLGYWFYMKNKNSKQAQVVNNTDFKAEFANAEQYKKLCLNSDLSFLKEAMGEEKIDAFNYASNEYGVASALKDGMKDKLKGMATLGTVRFNTVQTPKYLVLSGDNLHLFDTDTDGEIDNHFVFNQARLENSRLIAIPMEGQVQAQAQARGNNVKAYKLSLQTDEKPVELIIYSCLIFTNIPEIPTDPQETIQDIIIGNDFLKQLGDKYPNLKVSLPIFS
;
A
#
# COMPACT_ATOMS: atom_id res chain seq x y z
N MET A 1 29.76 -31.75 -32.16
CA MET A 1 29.38 -30.60 -31.31
C MET A 1 29.21 -31.10 -29.89
N SER A 2 29.87 -30.49 -28.92
CA SER A 2 29.84 -30.94 -27.53
C SER A 2 28.50 -30.62 -26.87
N ILE A 3 28.00 -31.46 -25.97
CA ILE A 3 26.73 -31.24 -25.25
C ILE A 3 26.65 -29.85 -24.57
N TYR A 4 27.81 -29.30 -24.20
CA TYR A 4 27.94 -27.96 -23.62
C TYR A 4 27.49 -26.82 -24.55
N THR A 5 27.42 -27.01 -25.88
CA THR A 5 26.90 -25.99 -26.80
C THR A 5 25.38 -25.90 -26.80
N PHE A 6 24.67 -26.92 -26.29
CA PHE A 6 23.20 -26.93 -26.22
C PHE A 6 22.65 -26.40 -24.90
N ILE A 7 23.46 -26.38 -23.84
CA ILE A 7 23.10 -25.83 -22.53
C ILE A 7 22.53 -24.40 -22.62
N PRO A 8 23.19 -23.41 -23.28
CA PRO A 8 22.64 -22.05 -23.36
C PRO A 8 21.32 -21.98 -24.15
N VAL A 9 21.15 -22.83 -25.17
CA VAL A 9 19.91 -22.89 -25.97
C VAL A 9 18.75 -23.40 -25.11
N ILE A 10 18.98 -24.41 -24.27
CA ILE A 10 17.98 -24.94 -23.33
C ILE A 10 17.54 -23.85 -22.34
N PHE A 11 18.48 -23.09 -21.76
CA PHE A 11 18.16 -22.00 -20.85
C PHE A 11 17.32 -20.89 -21.52
N ILE A 12 17.62 -20.54 -22.77
CA ILE A 12 16.84 -19.55 -23.53
C ILE A 12 15.40 -20.04 -23.73
N VAL A 13 15.21 -21.31 -24.14
CA VAL A 13 13.88 -21.88 -24.35
C VAL A 13 13.09 -21.94 -23.04
N LEU A 14 13.73 -22.37 -21.94
CA LEU A 14 13.10 -22.39 -20.62
C LEU A 14 12.71 -20.98 -20.16
N TYR A 15 13.59 -19.99 -20.35
CA TYR A 15 13.31 -18.60 -20.01
C TYR A 15 12.14 -18.03 -20.82
N LEU A 16 12.12 -18.24 -22.15
CA LEU A 16 11.02 -17.78 -23.01
C LEU A 16 9.70 -18.47 -22.66
N GLY A 17 9.74 -19.78 -22.38
CA GLY A 17 8.58 -20.55 -21.93
C GLY A 17 8.02 -20.03 -20.61
N TYR A 18 8.89 -19.80 -19.62
CA TYR A 18 8.52 -19.22 -18.34
C TYR A 18 7.96 -17.80 -18.48
N TRP A 19 8.62 -16.95 -19.28
CA TRP A 19 8.17 -15.59 -19.54
C TRP A 19 6.79 -15.54 -20.20
N PHE A 20 6.55 -16.39 -21.21
CA PHE A 20 5.26 -16.49 -21.87
C PHE A 20 4.17 -17.01 -20.92
N TYR A 21 4.48 -18.02 -20.10
CA TYR A 21 3.58 -18.54 -19.08
C TYR A 21 3.17 -17.44 -18.07
N MET A 22 4.15 -16.72 -17.52
CA MET A 22 3.91 -15.62 -16.58
C MET A 22 3.09 -14.51 -17.23
N LYS A 23 3.43 -14.10 -18.46
CA LYS A 23 2.68 -13.07 -19.19
C LYS A 23 1.22 -13.45 -19.39
N ASN A 24 0.95 -14.70 -19.76
CA ASN A 24 -0.41 -15.21 -19.94
C ASN A 24 -1.18 -15.27 -18.61
N LYS A 25 -0.54 -15.74 -17.53
CA LYS A 25 -1.16 -15.76 -16.19
C LYS A 25 -1.54 -14.36 -15.73
N ASN A 26 -0.61 -13.41 -15.82
CA ASN A 26 -0.83 -12.02 -15.41
C ASN A 26 -1.93 -11.34 -16.25
N SER A 27 -1.97 -11.61 -17.56
CA SER A 27 -3.02 -11.09 -18.43
C SER A 27 -4.41 -11.62 -18.06
N LYS A 28 -4.53 -12.91 -17.72
CA LYS A 28 -5.81 -13.51 -17.31
C LYS A 28 -6.29 -12.93 -15.99
N GLN A 29 -5.40 -12.77 -15.03
CA GLN A 29 -5.74 -12.14 -13.75
C GLN A 29 -6.21 -10.69 -13.94
N ALA A 30 -5.44 -9.89 -14.69
CA ALA A 30 -5.82 -8.52 -14.99
C ALA A 30 -7.19 -8.46 -15.68
N GLN A 31 -7.50 -9.40 -16.57
CA GLN A 31 -8.81 -9.50 -17.21
C GLN A 31 -9.93 -9.81 -16.20
N VAL A 32 -9.74 -10.75 -15.27
CA VAL A 32 -10.74 -11.06 -14.22
C VAL A 32 -11.01 -9.83 -13.37
N VAL A 33 -9.95 -9.19 -12.87
CA VAL A 33 -10.08 -7.98 -12.04
C VAL A 33 -10.76 -6.86 -12.82
N ASN A 34 -10.32 -6.55 -14.04
CA ASN A 34 -10.87 -5.45 -14.85
C ASN A 34 -12.32 -5.69 -15.29
N ASN A 35 -12.75 -6.95 -15.42
CA ASN A 35 -14.12 -7.30 -15.78
C ASN A 35 -15.06 -7.44 -14.58
N THR A 36 -14.55 -7.30 -13.36
CA THR A 36 -15.35 -7.38 -12.14
C THR A 36 -16.27 -6.17 -12.05
N ASP A 37 -17.55 -6.39 -11.75
CA ASP A 37 -18.47 -5.32 -11.40
C ASP A 37 -18.18 -4.85 -9.98
N PHE A 38 -17.20 -3.95 -9.84
CA PHE A 38 -16.80 -3.45 -8.53
C PHE A 38 -17.90 -2.71 -7.78
N LYS A 39 -18.88 -2.14 -8.49
CA LYS A 39 -20.00 -1.44 -7.85
C LYS A 39 -20.91 -2.44 -7.13
N ALA A 40 -21.19 -3.59 -7.74
CA ALA A 40 -21.91 -4.68 -7.09
C ALA A 40 -21.06 -5.33 -6.00
N GLU A 41 -19.79 -5.59 -6.30
CA GLU A 41 -18.84 -6.26 -5.40
C GLU A 41 -18.58 -5.47 -4.10
N PHE A 42 -18.71 -4.15 -4.15
CA PHE A 42 -18.57 -3.27 -2.98
C PHE A 42 -19.57 -3.60 -1.86
N ALA A 43 -20.68 -4.27 -2.15
CA ALA A 43 -21.59 -4.75 -1.10
C ALA A 43 -20.92 -5.74 -0.12
N ASN A 44 -19.82 -6.37 -0.52
CA ASN A 44 -19.07 -7.33 0.29
C ASN A 44 -17.97 -6.70 1.16
N ALA A 45 -17.81 -5.37 1.18
CA ALA A 45 -16.73 -4.68 1.90
C ALA A 45 -16.60 -5.10 3.38
N GLU A 46 -17.71 -5.16 4.12
CA GLU A 46 -17.69 -5.58 5.53
C GLU A 46 -17.26 -7.04 5.71
N GLN A 47 -17.62 -7.93 4.78
CA GLN A 47 -17.20 -9.33 4.82
C GLN A 47 -15.69 -9.45 4.54
N TYR A 48 -15.18 -8.72 3.55
CA TYR A 48 -13.74 -8.73 3.22
C TYR A 48 -12.90 -8.10 4.33
N LYS A 49 -13.35 -6.99 4.92
CA LYS A 49 -12.73 -6.41 6.11
C LYS A 49 -12.63 -7.44 7.24
N LYS A 50 -13.71 -8.17 7.53
CA LYS A 50 -13.71 -9.22 8.56
C LYS A 50 -12.74 -10.35 8.23
N LEU A 51 -12.67 -10.78 6.96
CA LEU A 51 -11.75 -11.82 6.52
C LEU A 51 -10.31 -11.42 6.80
N CYS A 52 -9.88 -10.24 6.32
CA CYS A 52 -8.51 -9.74 6.52
C CYS A 52 -8.15 -9.57 7.99
N LEU A 53 -9.05 -9.00 8.81
CA LEU A 53 -8.81 -8.80 10.24
C LEU A 53 -8.86 -10.12 11.05
N ASN A 54 -9.33 -11.22 10.46
CA ASN A 54 -9.32 -12.55 11.08
C ASN A 54 -8.16 -13.42 10.57
N SER A 55 -7.45 -12.99 9.51
CA SER A 55 -6.27 -13.64 8.96
C SER A 55 -5.02 -12.79 9.19
N ASP A 56 -4.56 -12.14 8.14
CA ASP A 56 -3.23 -11.54 8.00
C ASP A 56 -3.09 -10.24 8.77
N LEU A 57 -4.22 -9.59 9.09
CA LEU A 57 -4.28 -8.33 9.85
C LEU A 57 -4.91 -8.50 11.23
N SER A 58 -4.85 -9.72 11.79
CA SER A 58 -5.34 -9.99 13.15
C SER A 58 -4.65 -9.16 14.22
N PHE A 59 -3.35 -8.87 14.05
CA PHE A 59 -2.58 -8.00 14.95
C PHE A 59 -3.15 -6.58 15.05
N LEU A 60 -3.86 -6.07 14.03
CA LEU A 60 -4.51 -4.75 14.13
C LEU A 60 -5.62 -4.75 15.17
N LYS A 61 -6.29 -5.89 15.40
CA LYS A 61 -7.28 -6.00 16.48
C LYS A 61 -6.63 -5.94 17.85
N GLU A 62 -5.47 -6.59 18.00
CA GLU A 62 -4.70 -6.56 19.24
C GLU A 62 -4.19 -5.14 19.52
N ALA A 63 -3.69 -4.46 18.48
CA ALA A 63 -3.20 -3.09 18.57
C ALA A 63 -4.30 -2.06 18.87
N MET A 64 -5.52 -2.27 18.37
CA MET A 64 -6.67 -1.40 18.65
C MET A 64 -7.36 -1.72 19.99
N GLY A 65 -7.10 -2.87 20.60
CA GLY A 65 -7.74 -3.28 21.86
C GLY A 65 -9.27 -3.36 21.74
N GLU A 66 -9.98 -2.56 22.53
CA GLU A 66 -11.44 -2.49 22.51
C GLU A 66 -12.01 -1.54 21.45
N GLU A 67 -11.15 -0.74 20.80
CA GLU A 67 -11.59 0.19 19.77
C GLU A 67 -12.04 -0.52 18.49
N LYS A 68 -13.05 0.05 17.82
CA LYS A 68 -13.64 -0.52 16.61
C LYS A 68 -12.78 -0.23 15.39
N ILE A 69 -12.65 -1.20 14.50
CA ILE A 69 -12.08 -1.01 13.17
C ILE A 69 -13.21 -0.76 12.17
N ASP A 70 -13.47 0.51 11.84
CA ASP A 70 -14.49 0.90 10.85
C ASP A 70 -14.03 0.60 9.43
N ALA A 71 -12.81 1.02 9.11
CA ALA A 71 -12.12 0.73 7.85
C ALA A 71 -10.60 0.80 8.05
N PHE A 72 -9.83 0.24 7.12
CA PHE A 72 -8.37 0.34 7.15
C PHE A 72 -7.77 0.40 5.75
N ASN A 73 -6.53 0.90 5.67
CA ASN A 73 -5.75 0.90 4.44
C ASN A 73 -4.25 0.83 4.74
N TYR A 74 -3.45 0.53 3.73
CA TYR A 74 -2.00 0.65 3.79
C TYR A 74 -1.56 2.04 3.34
N ALA A 75 -0.44 2.47 3.91
CA ALA A 75 0.23 3.70 3.55
C ALA A 75 1.72 3.44 3.38
N SER A 76 2.36 4.29 2.59
CA SER A 76 3.82 4.40 2.51
C SER A 76 4.22 5.86 2.66
N ASN A 77 5.46 6.12 3.05
CA ASN A 77 5.98 7.48 3.07
C ASN A 77 6.06 8.04 1.64
N GLU A 78 5.91 9.36 1.48
CA GLU A 78 6.14 10.01 0.20
C GLU A 78 7.57 9.78 -0.30
N TYR A 79 7.71 9.03 -1.40
CA TYR A 79 8.99 8.83 -2.09
C TYR A 79 9.34 10.08 -2.89
N GLY A 80 10.50 10.67 -2.60
CA GLY A 80 11.15 11.60 -3.52
C GLY A 80 11.57 12.98 -2.99
N VAL A 81 11.42 13.30 -1.70
CA VAL A 81 12.02 14.52 -1.14
C VAL A 81 12.60 14.24 0.24
N ALA A 82 13.88 14.55 0.39
CA ALA A 82 14.60 14.44 1.66
C ALA A 82 13.98 15.32 2.76
N SER A 83 13.14 14.77 3.63
CA SER A 83 12.77 15.30 4.95
C SER A 83 11.72 14.36 5.55
N ALA A 84 11.90 13.65 6.66
CA ALA A 84 12.01 14.23 7.99
C ALA A 84 12.43 13.18 9.07
N LEU A 85 13.40 12.31 8.78
CA LEU A 85 14.07 11.49 9.81
C LEU A 85 15.60 11.64 9.73
N LYS A 86 16.08 12.88 9.61
CA LYS A 86 17.52 13.19 9.55
C LYS A 86 18.10 13.80 10.83
N ASP A 87 17.32 13.89 11.91
CA ASP A 87 17.84 14.37 13.19
C ASP A 87 18.19 13.25 14.19
N GLY A 88 17.72 12.02 13.98
CA GLY A 88 18.12 10.86 14.82
C GLY A 88 19.40 10.13 14.36
N MET A 89 19.88 10.36 13.13
CA MET A 89 20.98 9.58 12.55
C MET A 89 22.37 10.23 12.70
N LYS A 90 22.48 11.36 13.40
CA LYS A 90 23.78 12.03 13.59
C LYS A 90 24.74 11.23 14.48
N ASP A 91 24.22 10.43 15.41
CA ASP A 91 25.07 9.71 16.38
C ASP A 91 25.54 8.32 15.92
N LYS A 92 24.86 7.67 14.97
CA LYS A 92 25.34 6.39 14.39
C LYS A 92 26.33 6.57 13.24
N LEU A 93 26.41 7.78 12.65
CA LEU A 93 27.27 8.09 11.50
C LEU A 93 28.76 8.19 11.83
N LYS A 94 29.14 8.34 13.11
CA LYS A 94 30.56 8.33 13.52
C LYS A 94 31.23 6.96 13.40
N GLY A 95 30.45 5.88 13.23
CA GLY A 95 30.98 4.51 13.11
C GLY A 95 31.30 4.03 11.69
N MET A 96 30.93 4.78 10.64
CA MET A 96 30.93 4.27 9.26
C MET A 96 31.93 4.93 8.31
N ALA A 97 32.92 5.66 8.82
CA ALA A 97 33.95 6.26 7.98
C ALA A 97 35.02 5.26 7.47
N THR A 98 34.92 3.96 7.80
CA THR A 98 35.99 2.97 7.52
C THR A 98 35.69 1.90 6.47
N LEU A 99 34.48 1.81 5.91
CA LEU A 99 34.18 0.79 4.88
C LEU A 99 33.31 1.39 3.76
N GLY A 100 33.74 1.17 2.52
CA GLY A 100 33.30 1.89 1.32
C GLY A 100 31.80 1.82 1.00
N THR A 101 31.33 2.91 0.36
CA THR A 101 30.15 3.03 -0.53
C THR A 101 28.93 2.13 -0.26
N VAL A 102 28.53 1.94 1.00
CA VAL A 102 27.24 1.31 1.29
C VAL A 102 26.16 2.37 1.09
N ARG A 103 25.41 2.26 -0.02
CA ARG A 103 24.16 3.01 -0.20
C ARG A 103 23.19 2.54 0.89
N PHE A 104 22.83 3.43 1.80
CA PHE A 104 21.77 3.18 2.76
C PHE A 104 20.43 3.16 2.03
N ASN A 105 19.90 1.96 1.78
CA ASN A 105 18.48 1.81 1.51
C ASN A 105 17.77 1.89 2.88
N THR A 106 17.04 2.97 3.14
CA THR A 106 16.10 2.97 4.27
C THR A 106 15.10 1.84 4.03
N VAL A 107 15.06 0.85 4.93
CA VAL A 107 14.08 -0.24 4.85
C VAL A 107 12.70 0.40 4.97
N GLN A 108 11.83 0.09 4.01
CA GLN A 108 10.48 0.61 3.98
C GLN A 108 9.61 -0.33 4.79
N THR A 109 8.98 0.21 5.82
CA THR A 109 8.19 -0.56 6.76
C THR A 109 6.69 -0.30 6.54
N PRO A 110 5.84 -1.31 6.74
CA PRO A 110 4.38 -1.15 6.70
C PRO A 110 3.87 0.00 7.55
N LYS A 111 2.98 0.79 6.95
CA LYS A 111 2.13 1.71 7.69
C LYS A 111 0.69 1.31 7.50
N TYR A 112 -0.02 1.15 8.61
CA TYR A 112 -1.43 0.80 8.63
C TYR A 112 -2.24 2.00 9.10
N LEU A 113 -3.20 2.41 8.28
CA LEU A 113 -4.19 3.41 8.63
C LEU A 113 -5.46 2.70 9.05
N VAL A 114 -5.99 3.04 10.22
CA VAL A 114 -7.22 2.46 10.76
C VAL A 114 -8.17 3.59 11.17
N LEU A 115 -9.33 3.65 10.55
CA LEU A 115 -10.42 4.54 10.94
C LEU A 115 -11.21 3.88 12.08
N SER A 116 -11.35 4.59 13.20
CA SER A 116 -12.07 4.16 14.40
C SER A 116 -12.87 5.34 14.96
N GLY A 117 -14.19 5.31 14.82
CA GLY A 117 -15.04 6.43 15.23
C GLY A 117 -14.61 7.72 14.53
N ASP A 118 -14.26 8.75 15.31
CA ASP A 118 -13.82 10.05 14.81
C ASP A 118 -12.29 10.23 14.83
N ASN A 119 -11.55 9.12 14.93
CA ASN A 119 -10.11 9.09 14.94
C ASN A 119 -9.56 8.26 13.78
N LEU A 120 -8.38 8.67 13.30
CA LEU A 120 -7.56 7.88 12.40
C LEU A 120 -6.28 7.47 13.13
N HIS A 121 -6.06 6.17 13.23
CA HIS A 121 -4.88 5.58 13.83
C HIS A 121 -3.88 5.28 12.72
N LEU A 122 -2.62 5.65 12.94
CA LEU A 122 -1.49 5.32 12.10
C LEU A 122 -0.56 4.42 12.91
N PHE A 123 -0.46 3.16 12.52
CA PHE A 123 0.52 2.23 13.04
C PHE A 123 1.73 2.24 12.12
N ASP A 124 2.89 2.60 12.67
CA ASP A 124 4.18 2.48 12.01
C ASP A 124 4.87 1.21 12.51
N THR A 125 5.38 0.40 11.59
CA THR A 125 6.11 -0.82 11.93
C THR A 125 7.62 -0.65 11.80
N ASP A 126 8.36 -1.49 12.51
CA ASP A 126 9.81 -1.61 12.36
C ASP A 126 10.20 -2.58 11.22
N THR A 127 11.50 -2.85 11.12
CA THR A 127 12.04 -3.76 10.09
C THR A 127 11.70 -5.22 10.30
N ASP A 128 11.27 -5.58 11.51
CA ASP A 128 10.83 -6.93 11.87
C ASP A 128 9.32 -7.10 11.63
N GLY A 129 8.62 -6.01 11.26
CA GLY A 129 7.18 -5.99 10.98
C GLY A 129 6.33 -5.76 12.22
N GLU A 130 6.96 -5.51 13.37
CA GLU A 130 6.28 -5.24 14.63
C GLU A 130 5.86 -3.77 14.70
N ILE A 131 4.76 -3.48 15.39
CA ILE A 131 4.32 -2.09 15.58
C ILE A 131 5.31 -1.38 16.50
N ASP A 132 5.99 -0.37 15.96
CA ASP A 132 6.95 0.47 16.67
C ASP A 132 6.29 1.74 17.21
N ASN A 133 5.45 2.39 16.38
CA ASN A 133 4.79 3.64 16.76
C ASN A 133 3.28 3.60 16.47
N HIS A 134 2.52 4.26 17.34
CA HIS A 134 1.08 4.44 17.20
C HIS A 134 0.72 5.91 17.33
N PHE A 135 0.23 6.51 16.25
CA PHE A 135 -0.23 7.90 16.23
C PHE A 135 -1.74 7.95 16.06
N VAL A 136 -2.39 8.85 16.79
CA VAL A 136 -3.85 9.04 16.72
C VAL A 136 -4.15 10.46 16.26
N PHE A 137 -4.80 10.57 15.11
CA PHE A 137 -5.28 11.84 14.54
C PHE A 137 -6.77 11.97 14.86
N ASN A 138 -7.09 12.87 15.79
CA ASN A 138 -8.46 13.17 16.16
C ASN A 138 -9.18 14.02 15.10
N GLN A 139 -10.49 14.21 15.29
CA GLN A 139 -11.33 15.03 14.43
C GLN A 139 -10.71 16.39 14.07
N ALA A 140 -10.20 17.16 15.04
CA ALA A 140 -9.64 18.49 14.78
C ALA A 140 -8.42 18.44 13.85
N ARG A 141 -7.57 17.41 13.97
CA ARG A 141 -6.46 17.19 13.02
C ARG A 141 -6.98 16.79 11.65
N LEU A 142 -7.96 15.90 11.59
CA LEU A 142 -8.50 15.37 10.32
C LEU A 142 -9.26 16.42 9.51
N GLU A 143 -9.99 17.33 10.17
CA GLU A 143 -10.64 18.48 9.53
C GLU A 143 -9.65 19.47 8.89
N ASN A 144 -8.41 19.49 9.39
CA ASN A 144 -7.31 20.31 8.84
C ASN A 144 -6.32 19.51 7.98
N SER A 145 -6.59 18.23 7.76
CA SER A 145 -5.79 17.36 6.91
C SER A 145 -6.23 17.49 5.44
N ARG A 146 -5.48 16.89 4.52
CA ARG A 146 -5.79 16.95 3.09
C ARG A 146 -5.58 15.60 2.41
N LEU A 147 -6.45 15.25 1.47
CA LEU A 147 -6.27 14.12 0.57
C LEU A 147 -6.36 14.60 -0.88
N ILE A 148 -5.33 14.34 -1.68
CA ILE A 148 -5.31 14.70 -3.11
C ILE A 148 -4.93 13.52 -3.98
N ALA A 149 -5.58 13.37 -5.13
CA ALA A 149 -5.14 12.42 -6.15
C ALA A 149 -3.78 12.85 -6.71
N ILE A 150 -2.87 11.90 -6.89
CA ILE A 150 -1.57 12.15 -7.50
C ILE A 150 -1.52 11.62 -8.94
N PRO A 151 -0.69 12.20 -9.83
CA PRO A 151 -0.51 11.70 -11.18
C PRO A 151 -0.04 10.24 -11.18
N MET A 152 -0.58 9.45 -12.12
CA MET A 152 -0.19 8.07 -12.31
C MET A 152 1.04 7.99 -13.21
N GLU A 153 2.21 8.21 -12.61
CA GLU A 153 3.50 8.20 -13.30
C GLU A 153 4.52 7.26 -12.63
N GLY A 154 5.49 6.79 -13.40
CA GLY A 154 6.64 6.03 -12.90
C GLY A 154 6.25 4.79 -12.09
N GLN A 155 6.83 4.66 -10.89
CA GLN A 155 6.59 3.53 -10.00
C GLN A 155 5.15 3.46 -9.49
N VAL A 156 4.52 4.62 -9.24
CA VAL A 156 3.14 4.70 -8.74
C VAL A 156 2.17 4.12 -9.78
N GLN A 157 2.37 4.47 -11.06
CA GLN A 157 1.61 3.89 -12.16
C GLN A 157 1.81 2.38 -12.28
N ALA A 158 3.08 1.93 -12.23
CA ALA A 158 3.40 0.51 -12.36
C ALA A 158 2.77 -0.34 -11.24
N GLN A 159 2.78 0.16 -10.01
CA GLN A 159 2.15 -0.50 -8.86
C GLN A 159 0.63 -0.55 -8.99
N ALA A 160 -0.01 0.58 -9.32
CA ALA A 160 -1.46 0.63 -9.49
C ALA A 160 -1.93 -0.31 -10.63
N GLN A 161 -1.27 -0.25 -11.79
CA GLN A 161 -1.62 -1.07 -12.95
C GLN A 161 -1.36 -2.57 -12.74
N ALA A 162 -0.41 -2.94 -11.88
CA ALA A 162 -0.21 -4.34 -11.49
C ALA A 162 -1.41 -4.91 -10.72
N ARG A 163 -2.22 -4.05 -10.09
CA ARG A 163 -3.44 -4.42 -9.36
C ARG A 163 -4.70 -4.27 -10.21
N GLY A 164 -4.72 -3.37 -11.19
CA GLY A 164 -5.81 -3.26 -12.16
C GLY A 164 -6.00 -1.83 -12.66
N ASN A 165 -6.89 -1.65 -13.64
CA ASN A 165 -7.13 -0.34 -14.24
C ASN A 165 -7.94 0.60 -13.32
N ASN A 166 -8.57 0.04 -12.29
CA ASN A 166 -9.43 0.77 -11.36
C ASN A 166 -8.70 1.20 -10.08
N VAL A 167 -7.36 1.24 -10.10
CA VAL A 167 -6.54 1.66 -8.95
C VAL A 167 -5.93 3.03 -9.21
N LYS A 168 -6.16 3.94 -8.27
CA LYS A 168 -5.59 5.29 -8.18
C LYS A 168 -4.80 5.46 -6.88
N ALA A 169 -3.84 6.36 -6.90
CA ALA A 169 -3.06 6.76 -5.74
C ALA A 169 -3.41 8.17 -5.27
N TYR A 170 -3.21 8.41 -3.98
CA TYR A 170 -3.48 9.67 -3.32
C TYR A 170 -2.37 10.03 -2.34
N LYS A 171 -2.12 11.32 -2.20
CA LYS A 171 -1.28 11.88 -1.14
C LYS A 171 -2.18 12.35 0.00
N LEU A 172 -2.01 11.72 1.16
CA LEU A 172 -2.66 12.02 2.41
C LEU A 172 -1.71 12.85 3.29
N SER A 173 -2.05 14.11 3.52
CA SER A 173 -1.33 15.05 4.37
C SER A 173 -2.06 15.16 5.72
N LEU A 174 -1.56 14.49 6.74
CA LEU A 174 -2.16 14.48 8.08
C LEU A 174 -1.58 15.59 8.95
N GLN A 175 -2.44 16.49 9.44
CA GLN A 175 -2.02 17.65 10.22
C GLN A 175 -1.40 17.23 11.57
N THR A 176 -0.31 17.89 11.95
CA THR A 176 0.31 17.82 13.29
C THR A 176 0.52 19.24 13.85
N ASP A 177 1.12 19.39 15.04
CA ASP A 177 1.55 20.72 15.52
C ASP A 177 2.76 21.26 14.77
N GLU A 178 3.53 20.36 14.13
CA GLU A 178 4.72 20.70 13.37
C GLU A 178 4.42 20.63 11.87
N LYS A 179 5.13 19.74 11.16
CA LYS A 179 4.90 19.47 9.75
C LYS A 179 3.88 18.35 9.58
N PRO A 180 2.98 18.44 8.59
CA PRO A 180 2.08 17.35 8.26
C PRO A 180 2.85 16.05 8.00
N VAL A 181 2.28 14.94 8.43
CA VAL A 181 2.75 13.60 8.04
C VAL A 181 2.23 13.34 6.63
N GLU A 182 3.14 13.10 5.69
CA GLU A 182 2.83 12.92 4.28
C GLU A 182 2.91 11.43 3.90
N LEU A 183 1.77 10.89 3.49
CA LEU A 183 1.60 9.48 3.16
C LEU A 183 1.07 9.31 1.74
N ILE A 184 1.51 8.24 1.07
CA ILE A 184 0.91 7.75 -0.16
C ILE A 184 0.01 6.57 0.18
N ILE A 185 -1.25 6.68 -0.24
CA ILE A 185 -2.25 5.62 -0.10
C ILE A 185 -2.84 5.29 -1.48
N TYR A 186 -3.27 4.05 -1.65
CA TYR A 186 -3.93 3.61 -2.87
C TYR A 186 -5.41 3.31 -2.60
N SER A 187 -6.22 3.31 -3.65
CA SER A 187 -7.60 2.76 -3.64
C SER A 187 -7.59 1.21 -3.69
N CYS A 188 -6.55 0.61 -3.16
CA CYS A 188 -6.27 -0.82 -3.06
C CYS A 188 -5.28 -0.98 -1.91
N LEU A 189 -5.33 -2.09 -1.18
CA LEU A 189 -4.31 -2.42 -0.19
C LEU A 189 -2.97 -2.69 -0.90
N ILE A 190 -2.06 -1.71 -0.87
CA ILE A 190 -0.73 -1.82 -1.47
C ILE A 190 0.29 -1.29 -0.47
N PHE A 191 1.13 -2.20 0.02
CA PHE A 191 2.18 -1.88 0.98
C PHE A 191 3.55 -1.69 0.31
N THR A 192 3.85 -2.43 -0.76
CA THR A 192 5.23 -2.56 -1.25
C THR A 192 5.62 -1.51 -2.29
N ASN A 193 6.92 -1.17 -2.26
CA ASN A 193 7.54 -0.40 -3.33
C ASN A 193 8.02 -1.21 -4.52
N ILE A 194 8.03 -2.54 -4.36
CA ILE A 194 8.34 -3.50 -5.40
C ILE A 194 7.00 -3.89 -6.02
N PRO A 195 6.79 -3.67 -7.34
CA PRO A 195 5.60 -4.14 -8.02
C PRO A 195 5.51 -5.67 -7.92
N GLU A 196 4.77 -6.14 -6.92
CA GLU A 196 4.38 -7.53 -6.81
C GLU A 196 3.06 -7.68 -7.54
N ILE A 197 3.07 -8.57 -8.54
CA ILE A 197 1.86 -8.97 -9.23
C ILE A 197 1.20 -9.98 -8.30
N PRO A 198 0.05 -9.65 -7.67
CA PRO A 198 -0.65 -10.62 -6.83
C PRO A 198 -0.89 -11.90 -7.64
N THR A 199 -0.92 -13.05 -6.99
CA THR A 199 -1.12 -14.31 -7.73
C THR A 199 -2.57 -14.75 -7.82
N ASP A 200 -3.45 -14.14 -7.02
CA ASP A 200 -4.86 -14.43 -6.93
C ASP A 200 -5.71 -13.20 -7.33
N PRO A 201 -6.54 -13.28 -8.39
CA PRO A 201 -7.44 -12.18 -8.74
C PRO A 201 -8.47 -11.86 -7.64
N GLN A 202 -8.91 -12.85 -6.85
CA GLN A 202 -9.90 -12.62 -5.81
C GLN A 202 -9.32 -11.80 -4.66
N GLU A 203 -8.08 -12.08 -4.25
CA GLU A 203 -7.34 -11.28 -3.28
C GLU A 203 -7.22 -9.83 -3.76
N THR A 204 -6.84 -9.61 -5.03
CA THR A 204 -6.78 -8.26 -5.62
C THR A 204 -8.13 -7.54 -5.58
N ILE A 205 -9.23 -8.24 -5.87
CA ILE A 205 -10.58 -7.66 -5.82
C ILE A 205 -10.91 -7.25 -4.38
N GLN A 206 -10.61 -8.09 -3.39
CA GLN A 206 -10.80 -7.78 -1.98
C GLN A 206 -10.00 -6.55 -1.56
N ASP A 207 -8.72 -6.49 -1.91
CA ASP A 207 -7.83 -5.36 -1.63
C ASP A 207 -8.37 -4.04 -2.20
N ILE A 208 -8.87 -4.07 -3.45
CA ILE A 208 -9.49 -2.92 -4.10
C ILE A 208 -10.75 -2.48 -3.34
N ILE A 209 -11.63 -3.42 -2.98
CA ILE A 209 -12.86 -3.11 -2.24
C ILE A 209 -12.53 -2.48 -0.88
N ILE A 210 -11.61 -3.06 -0.12
CA ILE A 210 -11.24 -2.55 1.21
C ILE A 210 -10.61 -1.16 1.10
N GLY A 211 -9.67 -0.96 0.17
CA GLY A 211 -9.04 0.34 -0.05
C GLY A 211 -10.04 1.43 -0.44
N ASN A 212 -11.02 1.12 -1.30
CA ASN A 212 -12.09 2.05 -1.64
C ASN A 212 -13.07 2.29 -0.50
N ASP A 213 -13.37 1.28 0.32
CA ASP A 213 -14.25 1.42 1.47
C ASP A 213 -13.64 2.36 2.51
N PHE A 214 -12.34 2.23 2.78
CA PHE A 214 -11.62 3.20 3.61
C PHE A 214 -11.72 4.63 3.07
N LEU A 215 -11.42 4.84 1.79
CA LEU A 215 -11.51 6.17 1.17
C LEU A 215 -12.95 6.73 1.23
N LYS A 216 -13.95 5.88 1.04
CA LYS A 216 -15.36 6.24 1.12
C LYS A 216 -15.71 6.69 2.54
N GLN A 217 -15.45 5.85 3.54
CA GLN A 217 -15.80 6.14 4.93
C GLN A 217 -15.05 7.37 5.45
N LEU A 218 -13.77 7.51 5.11
CA LEU A 218 -12.97 8.69 5.47
C LEU A 218 -13.55 9.96 4.84
N GLY A 219 -13.90 9.95 3.55
CA GLY A 219 -14.46 11.10 2.85
C GLY A 219 -15.91 11.44 3.21
N ASP A 220 -16.70 10.45 3.61
CA ASP A 220 -18.06 10.66 4.11
C ASP A 220 -18.05 11.31 5.50
N LYS A 221 -17.04 10.98 6.32
CA LYS A 221 -16.86 11.56 7.67
C LYS A 221 -16.16 12.92 7.64
N TYR A 222 -15.14 13.08 6.78
CA TYR A 222 -14.35 14.31 6.64
C TYR A 222 -14.42 14.80 5.19
N PRO A 223 -15.32 15.76 4.87
CA PRO A 223 -15.50 16.23 3.50
C PRO A 223 -14.24 16.80 2.82
N ASN A 224 -13.30 17.35 3.60
CA ASN A 224 -11.99 17.82 3.12
C ASN A 224 -11.04 16.69 2.68
N LEU A 225 -11.34 15.45 3.06
CA LEU A 225 -10.62 14.23 2.68
C LEU A 225 -11.36 13.42 1.60
N LYS A 226 -12.48 13.95 1.08
CA LYS A 226 -13.27 13.24 0.07
C LYS A 226 -12.58 13.24 -1.29
N VAL A 227 -12.51 12.06 -1.91
CA VAL A 227 -11.96 11.86 -3.26
C VAL A 227 -12.91 11.07 -4.15
N SER A 228 -12.69 11.16 -5.47
CA SER A 228 -13.35 10.26 -6.42
C SER A 228 -12.85 8.83 -6.22
N LEU A 229 -13.79 7.91 -6.07
CA LEU A 229 -13.53 6.48 -5.95
C LEU A 229 -13.55 5.84 -7.35
N PRO A 230 -12.45 5.24 -7.81
CA PRO A 230 -12.35 4.69 -9.16
C PRO A 230 -13.37 3.59 -9.46
N ILE A 231 -13.81 2.84 -8.44
CA ILE A 231 -14.77 1.74 -8.63
C ILE A 231 -16.23 2.18 -8.88
N PHE A 232 -16.53 3.46 -8.70
CA PHE A 232 -17.86 4.04 -8.97
C PHE A 232 -17.86 5.02 -10.14
N SER A 233 -16.71 5.15 -10.84
CA SER A 233 -16.53 6.07 -11.96
C SER A 233 -17.05 5.49 -13.28
#